data_AF-A0A8J2HJ40-F1
#
_entry.id   AF-A0A8J2HJ40-F1
#
_cell.length_a   1.000
_cell.length_b   1.000
_cell.length_c   1.000
_cell.angle_alpha   90.00
_cell.angle_beta   90.00
_cell.angle_gamma   90.00
#
_symmetry.space_group_name_H-M   'P 1'
#
loop_
_entity.id
_entity.type
_entity.pdbx_description
1 polymer ?
#
loop_
_entity_poly.entity_id
_entity_poly.type
_entity_poly.pdbx_seq_one_letter_code
_entity_poly.pdbx_strand_id
1 'polypeptide(L)'
;MIAAMKNLSPEWPADQPQIQFPFRCGNCDKRYQHRATLLRHTRYECGKDPRFKCPLCGHRTKQKGNLYKHMRSNHPGEIYYT
;
A
#
# COMPACT_ATOMS: atom_id res chain seq x y z
N MET A 1 8.54 -42.74 32.57
CA MET A 1 9.37 -41.56 32.29
C MET A 1 8.54 -40.60 31.45
N ILE A 2 8.49 -39.36 31.91
CA ILE A 2 7.61 -38.28 31.47
C ILE A 2 8.16 -37.66 30.18
N ALA A 3 7.29 -37.36 29.21
CA ALA A 3 7.30 -36.10 28.44
C ALA A 3 6.14 -36.09 27.43
N ALA A 4 4.95 -35.67 27.87
CA ALA A 4 3.95 -35.16 26.94
C ALA A 4 4.43 -33.79 26.46
N MET A 5 4.80 -33.71 25.18
CA MET A 5 5.18 -32.48 24.51
C MET A 5 3.95 -31.58 24.45
N LYS A 6 3.88 -30.62 25.36
CA LYS A 6 2.85 -29.57 25.36
C LYS A 6 2.97 -28.83 24.03
N ASN A 7 1.90 -28.89 23.24
CA ASN A 7 1.69 -28.01 22.09
C ASN A 7 1.61 -26.57 22.61
N LEU A 8 2.76 -25.90 22.66
CA LEU A 8 2.85 -24.47 22.87
C LEU A 8 2.43 -23.82 21.55
N SER A 9 1.11 -23.62 21.38
CA SER A 9 0.61 -22.59 20.47
C SER A 9 1.31 -21.29 20.87
N PRO A 10 1.93 -20.55 19.94
CA PRO A 10 2.51 -19.26 20.28
C PRO A 10 1.39 -18.36 20.76
N GLU A 11 1.32 -18.13 22.07
CA GLU A 11 0.43 -17.15 22.69
C GLU A 11 0.93 -15.77 22.25
N TRP A 12 0.41 -15.32 21.11
CA TRP A 12 0.60 -13.95 20.66
C TRP A 12 0.00 -13.02 21.73
N PRO A 13 0.72 -11.96 22.15
CA PRO A 13 0.30 -11.12 23.25
C PRO A 13 -1.07 -10.49 22.97
N ALA A 14 -1.99 -10.61 23.93
CA ALA A 14 -3.40 -10.21 23.82
C ALA A 14 -3.63 -8.70 23.61
N ASP A 15 -2.58 -7.88 23.64
CA ASP A 15 -2.59 -6.43 23.38
C ASP A 15 -2.22 -6.06 21.94
N GLN A 16 -2.48 -6.94 20.96
CA GLN A 16 -2.36 -6.56 19.56
C GLN A 16 -3.51 -5.63 19.16
N PRO A 17 -3.23 -4.39 18.68
CA PRO A 17 -4.29 -3.55 18.14
C PRO A 17 -4.94 -4.29 16.97
N GLN A 18 -6.24 -4.58 17.08
CA GLN A 18 -6.98 -5.21 15.98
C GLN A 18 -7.00 -4.24 14.79
N ILE A 19 -6.16 -4.51 13.80
CA ILE A 19 -6.13 -3.74 12.56
C ILE A 19 -7.43 -4.07 11.79
N GLN A 20 -8.38 -3.15 11.84
CA GLN A 20 -9.63 -3.27 11.10
C GLN A 20 -9.55 -2.53 9.76
N PHE A 21 -10.17 -3.10 8.74
CA PHE A 21 -10.30 -2.51 7.41
C PHE A 21 -11.79 -2.34 7.05
N PRO A 22 -12.52 -1.45 7.76
CA PRO A 22 -13.97 -1.36 7.62
C PRO A 22 -14.40 -0.86 6.24
N PHE A 23 -13.52 -0.18 5.50
CA PHE A 23 -13.87 0.46 4.23
C PHE A 23 -13.51 -0.43 3.03
N ARG A 24 -14.51 -1.05 2.41
CA ARG A 24 -14.37 -1.88 1.19
C ARG A 24 -14.57 -1.04 -0.08
N CYS A 25 -13.80 -1.32 -1.13
CA CYS A 25 -14.07 -0.77 -2.46
C CYS A 25 -15.29 -1.44 -3.10
N GLY A 26 -16.17 -0.67 -3.74
CA GLY A 26 -17.32 -1.22 -4.45
C GLY A 26 -16.97 -1.87 -5.79
N ASN A 27 -15.81 -1.54 -6.36
CA ASN A 27 -15.39 -1.94 -7.70
C ASN A 27 -14.30 -3.04 -7.68
N CYS A 28 -13.77 -3.39 -6.51
CA CYS A 28 -12.77 -4.45 -6.33
C CYS A 28 -12.77 -4.95 -4.88
N ASP A 29 -12.06 -6.04 -4.57
CA ASP A 29 -12.07 -6.64 -3.24
C ASP A 29 -11.12 -6.00 -2.22
N LYS A 30 -10.51 -4.85 -2.54
CA LYS A 30 -9.59 -4.17 -1.62
C LYS A 30 -10.33 -3.51 -0.46
N ARG A 31 -9.74 -3.62 0.74
CA ARG A 31 -10.23 -3.00 1.98
C ARG A 31 -9.19 -2.05 2.57
N TYR A 32 -9.67 -1.03 3.27
CA TYR A 32 -8.85 0.06 3.80
C TYR A 32 -9.22 0.38 5.25
N GLN A 33 -8.22 0.75 6.04
CA GLN A 33 -8.39 1.18 7.43
C GLN A 33 -9.07 2.54 7.54
N HIS A 34 -8.88 3.42 6.54
CA HIS A 34 -9.41 4.78 6.54
C HIS A 34 -10.19 5.08 5.25
N ARG A 35 -11.27 5.86 5.40
CA ARG A 35 -12.11 6.32 4.28
C ARG A 35 -11.30 7.13 3.26
N ALA A 36 -10.37 7.97 3.72
CA ALA A 36 -9.50 8.77 2.84
C ALA A 36 -8.66 7.88 1.90
N THR A 37 -8.15 6.76 2.41
CA THR A 37 -7.35 5.81 1.62
C THR A 37 -8.21 5.10 0.58
N LEU A 38 -9.43 4.69 0.94
CA LEU A 38 -10.40 4.15 -0.01
C LEU A 38 -10.73 5.16 -1.12
N LEU A 39 -11.03 6.41 -0.76
CA LEU A 39 -11.34 7.47 -1.74
C LEU A 39 -10.18 7.73 -2.70
N ARG A 40 -8.94 7.72 -2.20
CA ARG A 40 -7.75 7.84 -3.04
C ARG A 40 -7.63 6.65 -4.01
N HIS A 41 -7.84 5.43 -3.50
CA HIS A 41 -7.80 4.23 -4.31
C HIS A 41 -8.84 4.27 -5.44
N THR A 42 -10.11 4.56 -5.13
CA THR A 42 -11.16 4.64 -6.15
C THR A 42 -10.89 5.76 -7.15
N ARG A 43 -10.32 6.88 -6.70
CA ARG A 43 -10.01 8.01 -7.58
C ARG A 43 -8.86 7.75 -8.55
N TYR A 44 -7.83 6.99 -8.19
CA TYR A 44 -6.59 6.93 -8.98
C TYR A 44 -6.15 5.53 -9.39
N GLU A 45 -6.62 4.48 -8.72
CA GLU A 45 -6.09 3.13 -8.89
C GLU A 45 -7.14 2.14 -9.42
N CYS A 46 -8.36 2.20 -8.88
CA CYS A 46 -9.38 1.21 -9.21
C CYS A 46 -9.83 1.35 -10.66
N GLY A 47 -9.46 0.38 -11.50
CA GLY A 47 -9.78 0.36 -12.94
C GLY A 47 -9.17 1.51 -13.74
N LYS A 48 -8.14 2.20 -13.21
CA LYS A 48 -7.54 3.37 -13.86
C LYS A 48 -6.09 3.11 -14.18
N ASP A 49 -5.65 3.47 -15.39
CA ASP A 49 -4.27 3.36 -15.81
C ASP A 49 -3.32 4.37 -15.13
N PRO A 50 -2.01 4.07 -15.04
CA PRO A 50 -1.07 4.96 -14.38
C PRO A 50 -0.88 6.22 -15.21
N ARG A 51 -1.44 7.32 -14.69
CA ARG A 51 -1.52 8.62 -15.36
C ARG A 51 -0.19 9.37 -15.39
N PHE A 52 0.67 9.16 -14.40
CA PHE A 52 1.90 9.94 -14.24
C PHE A 52 3.08 9.19 -14.83
N LYS A 53 3.58 9.65 -15.97
CA LYS A 53 4.75 9.09 -16.63
C LYS A 53 6.03 9.75 -16.11
N CYS A 54 7.08 8.97 -15.92
CA CYS A 54 8.42 9.50 -15.71
C CYS A 54 8.92 10.18 -17.00
N PRO A 55 9.49 11.39 -16.92
CA PRO A 55 10.06 12.05 -18.09
C PRO A 55 11.37 11.39 -18.57
N LEU A 56 12.10 10.73 -17.67
CA LEU A 56 13.42 10.17 -17.96
C LEU A 56 13.38 8.68 -18.34
N CYS A 57 12.29 7.98 -18.05
CA CYS A 57 12.15 6.57 -18.40
C CYS A 57 10.69 6.20 -18.74
N GLY A 58 10.47 4.95 -19.14
CA GLY A 58 9.13 4.43 -19.46
C GLY A 58 8.21 4.21 -18.26
N HIS A 59 8.69 4.41 -17.02
CA HIS A 59 7.94 4.09 -15.81
C HIS A 59 6.69 4.97 -15.66
N ARG A 60 5.59 4.39 -15.17
CA ARG A 60 4.34 5.11 -14.93
C ARG A 60 3.78 4.78 -13.56
N THR A 61 3.22 5.79 -12.90
CA THR A 61 2.62 5.66 -11.57
C THR A 61 1.19 6.21 -11.53
N LYS A 62 0.40 5.72 -10.58
CA LYS A 62 -1.00 6.15 -10.38
C LYS A 62 -1.11 7.45 -9.57
N GLN A 63 -0.07 7.81 -8.81
CA GLN A 63 -0.06 8.94 -7.87
C GLN A 63 1.19 9.81 -8.03
N LYS A 64 1.05 11.14 -7.96
CA LYS A 64 2.16 12.10 -8.07
C LYS A 64 3.26 11.88 -7.01
N GLY A 65 2.87 11.59 -5.77
CA GLY A 65 3.84 11.31 -4.69
C GLY A 65 4.70 10.08 -4.97
N ASN A 66 4.16 9.09 -5.68
CA ASN A 66 4.93 7.90 -6.08
C ASN A 66 5.91 8.24 -7.20
N LEU A 67 5.53 9.10 -8.14
CA LEU A 67 6.46 9.61 -9.16
C LEU A 67 7.61 10.38 -8.49
N TYR A 68 7.33 11.24 -7.52
CA TYR A 68 8.40 11.95 -6.79
C TYR A 68 9.38 11.00 -6.10
N LYS A 69 8.87 9.98 -5.40
CA LYS A 69 9.72 8.95 -4.78
C LYS A 69 10.54 8.19 -5.81
N HIS A 70 9.93 7.82 -6.94
CA HIS A 70 10.61 7.18 -8.06
C HIS A 70 11.74 8.05 -8.60
N MET A 71 11.49 9.33 -8.87
CA MET A 71 12.52 10.27 -9.32
C MET A 71 13.67 10.35 -8.31
N ARG A 72 13.34 10.53 -7.03
CA ARG A 72 14.35 10.64 -5.97
C ARG A 72 15.21 9.38 -5.82
N SER A 73 14.67 8.19 -6.05
CA SER A 73 15.41 6.94 -5.88
C SER A 73 16.08 6.41 -7.16
N ASN A 74 15.49 6.63 -8.33
CA ASN A 74 15.96 6.06 -9.60
C ASN A 74 16.63 7.09 -10.52
N HIS A 75 16.39 8.38 -10.29
CA HIS A 75 16.98 9.49 -11.04
C HIS A 75 17.58 10.52 -10.08
N PRO A 76 18.52 10.12 -9.21
CA PRO A 76 19.13 11.03 -8.23
C PRO A 76 19.86 12.17 -8.95
N GLY A 77 19.68 13.39 -8.46
CA GLY A 77 20.30 14.60 -9.04
C GLY A 77 19.49 15.25 -10.17
N GLU A 78 18.43 14.60 -10.66
CA GLU A 78 17.57 15.17 -11.70
C GLU A 78 16.44 16.02 -11.09
N ILE A 79 16.31 17.26 -11.56
CA ILE A 79 15.33 18.23 -11.11
C ILE A 79 13.99 17.98 -11.81
N TYR A 80 13.00 17.48 -11.08
CA TYR A 80 11.64 17.31 -11.57
C TYR A 80 10.86 18.61 -11.34
N TYR A 81 10.56 19.34 -12.42
CA TYR A 81 9.62 20.46 -12.39
C TYR A 81 8.23 19.96 -12.79
N THR A 82 7.21 20.49 -12.13
CA THR A 82 5.81 20.05 -12.22
C THR A 82 5.16 20.24 -13.57
#